data_AF-A0A931A4W8-F1
#
_entry.id   AF-A0A931A4W8-F1
#
_cell.length_a   1.000
_cell.length_b   1.000
_cell.length_c   1.000
_cell.angle_alpha   90.00
_cell.angle_beta   90.00
_cell.angle_gamma   90.00
#
_symmetry.space_group_name_H-M   'P 1'
#
loop_
_entity.id
_entity.type
_entity.pdbx_description
1 polymer ?
#
loop_
_entity_poly.entity_id
_entity_poly.type
_entity_poly.pdbx_seq_one_letter_code
_entity_poly.pdbx_strand_id
1 'polypeptide(L)'
;MTKKVADREFVPRWGTQRRIEALIAIGWHVEEIERRLSSKEMVRRMRQRERVESATARKVAALYEQLWNVAPPESTAALRARKRAERKGWPRPMEWDDDWLDLSPDELERAIAAEVALMDRDELLACNRARLTYGDRSPLALAASREFMRRKSAARREQERRHLARRRAEREQLAQAA
;
A
#
# COMPACT_ATOMS: atom_id res chain seq x y z
N MET A 1 1.24 -29.39 3.37
CA MET A 1 2.01 -29.62 4.61
C MET A 1 2.88 -28.39 4.89
N THR A 2 2.42 -27.47 5.73
CA THR A 2 3.19 -26.29 6.14
C THR A 2 4.25 -26.70 7.14
N LYS A 3 5.53 -26.62 6.74
CA LYS A 3 6.67 -26.89 7.61
C LYS A 3 6.65 -25.87 8.76
N LYS A 4 6.50 -26.34 10.00
CA LYS A 4 6.55 -25.50 11.19
C LYS A 4 7.98 -24.95 11.31
N VAL A 5 8.15 -23.65 11.03
CA VAL A 5 9.43 -22.94 11.14
C VAL A 5 9.91 -22.98 12.59
N ALA A 6 11.14 -23.44 12.82
CA ALA A 6 11.70 -23.52 14.17
C ALA A 6 11.97 -22.11 14.74
N ASP A 7 11.86 -21.94 16.06
CA ASP A 7 11.91 -20.65 16.77
C ASP A 7 13.21 -19.84 16.57
N ARG A 8 14.28 -20.47 16.05
CA ARG A 8 15.58 -19.84 15.77
C ARG A 8 15.90 -19.70 14.28
N GLU A 9 14.95 -19.99 13.40
CA GLU A 9 15.12 -19.76 11.96
C GLU A 9 14.92 -18.27 11.63
N PHE A 10 15.64 -17.76 10.64
CA PHE A 10 15.43 -16.40 10.15
C PHE A 10 14.34 -16.38 9.07
N VAL A 11 13.43 -15.42 9.12
CA VAL A 11 12.38 -15.23 8.10
C VAL A 11 12.48 -13.83 7.50
N PRO A 12 12.01 -13.59 6.26
CA PRO A 12 11.95 -12.26 5.69
C PRO A 12 11.25 -11.27 6.62
N ARG A 13 11.78 -10.06 6.76
CA ARG A 13 11.26 -9.07 7.73
C ARG A 13 9.96 -8.39 7.30
N TRP A 14 9.57 -8.51 6.04
CA TRP A 14 8.58 -7.62 5.41
C TRP A 14 7.23 -7.65 6.11
N GLY A 15 6.73 -8.85 6.45
CA GLY A 15 5.51 -8.99 7.23
C GLY A 15 5.59 -8.46 8.66
N THR A 16 6.76 -8.57 9.30
CA THR A 16 6.99 -7.95 10.61
C THR A 16 6.98 -6.42 10.50
N GLN A 17 7.63 -5.88 9.47
CA GLN A 17 7.68 -4.44 9.24
C GLN A 17 6.29 -3.88 8.94
N ARG A 18 5.54 -4.47 8.00
CA ARG A 18 4.22 -3.96 7.58
C ARG A 18 3.22 -3.93 8.72
N ARG A 19 3.18 -4.99 9.55
CA ARG A 19 2.33 -5.04 10.74
C ARG A 19 2.67 -3.93 11.74
N ILE A 20 3.95 -3.68 12.00
CA ILE A 20 4.38 -2.58 12.88
C ILE A 20 4.00 -1.21 12.27
N GLU A 21 4.22 -1.02 10.98
CA GLU A 21 3.87 0.22 10.28
C GLU A 21 2.36 0.48 10.30
N ALA A 22 1.56 -0.57 10.16
CA ALA A 22 0.11 -0.52 10.27
C ALA A 22 -0.36 -0.17 11.70
N LEU A 23 0.25 -0.76 12.73
CA LEU A 23 -0.04 -0.37 14.12
C LEU A 23 0.31 1.10 14.38
N ILE A 24 1.43 1.59 13.84
CA ILE A 24 1.80 3.01 13.93
C ILE A 24 0.77 3.87 13.19
N ALA A 25 0.21 3.41 12.07
CA ALA A 25 -0.80 4.12 11.30
C ALA A 25 -2.12 4.33 12.04
N ILE A 26 -2.47 3.45 12.99
CA ILE A 26 -3.63 3.64 13.88
C ILE A 26 -3.26 4.31 15.21
N GLY A 27 -1.97 4.60 15.44
CA GLY A 27 -1.50 5.44 16.53
C GLY A 27 -0.63 4.75 17.58
N TRP A 28 -0.33 3.46 17.45
CA TRP A 28 0.56 2.79 18.41
C TRP A 28 1.99 3.30 18.22
N HIS A 29 2.49 4.07 19.19
CA HIS A 29 3.84 4.61 19.14
C HIS A 29 4.88 3.48 19.25
N VAL A 30 6.02 3.63 18.59
CA VAL A 30 7.09 2.61 18.53
C VAL A 30 7.53 2.15 19.92
N GLU A 31 7.67 3.07 20.86
CA GLU A 31 8.07 2.77 22.24
C GLU A 31 7.07 1.85 22.95
N GLU A 32 5.77 2.05 22.73
CA GLU A 32 4.72 1.22 23.34
C GLU A 32 4.69 -0.18 22.72
N ILE A 33 4.90 -0.28 21.40
CA ILE A 33 5.05 -1.55 20.68
C ILE A 33 6.26 -2.32 21.25
N GLU A 34 7.42 -1.66 21.35
CA GLU A 34 8.65 -2.27 21.89
C GLU A 34 8.52 -2.66 23.37
N ARG A 35 7.79 -1.86 24.17
CA ARG A 35 7.48 -2.16 25.57
C ARG A 35 6.62 -3.42 25.68
N ARG A 36 5.56 -3.53 24.90
CA ARG A 36 4.67 -4.72 24.88
C ARG A 36 5.38 -5.98 24.42
N LEU A 37 6.34 -5.85 23.51
CA LEU A 37 7.18 -6.96 23.05
C LEU A 37 8.35 -7.27 24.01
N SER A 38 8.55 -6.46 25.06
CA SER A 38 9.70 -6.52 25.96
C SER A 38 11.04 -6.56 25.20
N SER A 39 11.13 -5.78 24.11
CA SER A 39 12.29 -5.78 23.22
C SER A 39 12.63 -4.36 22.77
N LYS A 40 13.55 -3.73 23.51
CA LYS A 40 14.08 -2.40 23.19
C LYS A 40 14.79 -2.40 21.83
N GLU A 41 14.63 -1.30 21.09
CA GLU A 41 15.25 -1.04 19.78
C GLU A 41 14.97 -2.13 18.72
N MET A 42 13.94 -2.94 18.92
CA MET A 42 13.56 -4.01 18.00
C MET A 42 13.28 -3.44 16.62
N VAL A 43 12.54 -2.32 16.55
CA VAL A 43 12.14 -1.71 15.28
C VAL A 43 13.37 -1.17 14.54
N ARG A 44 14.31 -0.57 15.27
CA ARG A 44 15.58 -0.08 14.71
C ARG A 44 16.40 -1.24 14.13
N ARG A 45 16.60 -2.32 14.90
CA ARG A 45 17.38 -3.50 14.47
C ARG A 45 16.74 -4.22 13.29
N MET A 46 15.42 -4.41 13.31
CA MET A 46 14.66 -5.01 12.22
C MET A 46 14.86 -4.25 10.89
N ARG A 47 14.88 -2.91 10.94
CA ARG A 47 15.04 -2.09 9.73
C ARG A 47 16.45 -2.16 9.10
N GLN A 48 17.44 -2.60 9.86
CA GLN A 48 18.84 -2.69 9.42
C GLN A 48 19.21 -4.07 8.83
N ARG A 49 18.29 -5.03 8.86
CA ARG A 49 18.51 -6.41 8.40
C ARG A 49 17.49 -6.73 7.31
N GLU A 50 17.72 -7.78 6.54
CA GLU A 50 16.69 -8.29 5.60
C GLU A 50 15.78 -9.34 6.24
N ARG A 51 16.27 -10.00 7.28
CA ARG A 51 15.59 -11.08 7.99
C ARG A 51 15.54 -10.84 9.48
N VAL A 52 14.51 -11.40 10.12
CA VAL A 52 14.32 -11.41 11.57
C VAL A 52 14.20 -12.84 12.07
N GLU A 53 14.44 -13.07 13.36
CA GLU A 53 14.15 -14.38 13.95
C GLU A 53 12.65 -14.68 13.86
N SER A 54 12.30 -15.93 13.54
CA SER A 54 10.91 -16.41 13.43
C SER A 54 10.14 -16.20 14.74
N ALA A 55 10.81 -16.31 15.90
CA ALA A 55 10.22 -15.95 17.18
C ALA A 55 9.83 -14.47 17.29
N THR A 56 10.64 -13.56 16.73
CA THR A 56 10.30 -12.13 16.68
C THR A 56 9.11 -11.88 15.76
N ALA A 57 9.12 -12.49 14.56
CA ALA A 57 8.01 -12.36 13.62
C ALA A 57 6.68 -12.84 14.22
N ARG A 58 6.69 -14.00 14.90
CA ARG A 58 5.50 -14.54 15.60
C ARG A 58 5.01 -13.63 16.73
N LYS A 59 5.91 -13.09 17.55
CA LYS A 59 5.54 -12.15 18.62
C LYS A 59 4.89 -10.88 18.07
N VAL A 60 5.42 -10.34 16.98
CA VAL A 60 4.86 -9.17 16.30
C VAL A 60 3.50 -9.49 15.66
N ALA A 61 3.36 -10.65 15.01
CA ALA A 61 2.09 -11.09 14.47
C ALA A 61 1.03 -11.23 15.58
N ALA A 62 1.36 -11.90 16.70
CA ALA A 62 0.45 -12.01 17.84
C ALA A 62 0.06 -10.65 18.43
N LEU A 63 1.00 -9.70 18.52
CA LEU A 63 0.69 -8.34 18.97
C LEU A 63 -0.19 -7.60 17.97
N TYR A 64 0.03 -7.79 16.67
CA TYR A 64 -0.81 -7.21 15.63
C TYR A 64 -2.26 -7.71 15.75
N GLU A 65 -2.46 -9.02 15.90
CA GLU A 65 -3.80 -9.61 16.10
C GLU A 65 -4.53 -9.02 17.31
N GLN A 66 -3.79 -8.66 18.37
CA GLN A 66 -4.38 -8.04 19.56
C GLN A 66 -4.78 -6.58 19.37
N LEU A 67 -4.12 -5.85 18.45
CA LEU A 67 -4.17 -4.39 18.41
C LEU A 67 -4.69 -3.81 17.11
N TRP A 68 -4.85 -4.59 16.04
CA TRP A 68 -5.17 -4.09 14.70
C TRP A 68 -6.49 -3.31 14.63
N ASN A 69 -7.48 -3.66 15.46
CA ASN A 69 -8.76 -2.97 15.59
C ASN A 69 -8.90 -2.20 16.91
N VAL A 70 -7.82 -2.04 17.66
CA VAL A 70 -7.82 -1.37 18.97
C VAL A 70 -7.07 -0.05 18.86
N ALA A 71 -7.77 1.05 19.12
CA ALA A 71 -7.14 2.35 19.22
C ALA A 71 -6.31 2.45 20.52
N PRO A 72 -5.08 2.97 20.48
CA PRO A 72 -4.35 3.30 21.70
C PRO A 72 -5.04 4.45 22.43
N PRO A 73 -4.79 4.62 23.74
CA PRO A 73 -5.21 5.83 24.46
C PRO A 73 -4.72 7.09 23.74
N GLU A 74 -5.63 8.04 23.58
CA GLU A 74 -5.31 9.29 22.89
C GLU A 74 -4.26 10.09 23.66
N SER A 75 -3.21 10.48 22.94
CA SER A 75 -2.03 11.12 23.50
C SER A 75 -1.22 11.82 22.43
N THR A 76 -0.30 12.68 22.84
CA THR A 76 0.68 13.29 21.92
C THR A 76 1.51 12.24 21.19
N ALA A 77 1.81 11.11 21.81
CA ALA A 77 2.53 10.00 21.18
C ALA A 77 1.70 9.34 20.08
N ALA A 78 0.40 9.11 20.33
CA ALA A 78 -0.52 8.56 19.33
C ALA A 78 -0.70 9.50 18.13
N LEU A 79 -0.84 10.80 18.38
CA LEU A 79 -0.88 11.80 17.32
C LEU A 79 0.41 11.81 16.48
N ARG A 80 1.57 11.75 17.13
CA ARG A 80 2.88 11.70 16.44
C ARG A 80 3.03 10.42 15.60
N ALA A 81 2.57 9.28 16.11
CA ALA A 81 2.56 8.02 15.38
C ALA A 81 1.73 8.12 14.08
N ARG A 82 0.48 8.60 14.17
CA ARG A 82 -0.39 8.79 13.00
C ARG A 82 0.19 9.78 11.99
N LYS A 83 0.68 10.96 12.44
CA LYS A 83 1.35 11.95 11.57
C LYS A 83 2.61 11.39 10.90
N ARG A 84 3.35 10.51 11.58
CA ARG A 84 4.51 9.83 10.99
C ARG A 84 4.07 8.85 9.90
N ALA A 85 3.07 8.03 10.16
CA ALA A 85 2.52 7.09 9.19
C ALA A 85 1.96 7.79 7.95
N GLU A 86 1.24 8.89 8.14
CA GLU A 86 0.71 9.72 7.05
C GLU A 86 1.83 10.25 6.14
N ARG A 87 2.86 10.88 6.71
CA ARG A 87 4.03 11.37 5.94
C ARG A 87 4.79 10.25 5.23
N LYS A 88 4.74 9.03 5.75
CA LYS A 88 5.40 7.86 5.15
C LYS A 88 4.49 7.08 4.20
N GLY A 89 3.21 7.43 4.09
CA GLY A 89 2.24 6.69 3.30
C GLY A 89 2.00 5.27 3.80
N TRP A 90 2.18 5.01 5.10
CA TRP A 90 1.96 3.68 5.66
C TRP A 90 0.45 3.38 5.72
N PRO A 91 0.01 2.23 5.17
CA PRO A 91 -1.38 1.79 5.26
C PRO A 91 -1.73 1.39 6.70
N ARG A 92 -2.99 1.61 7.07
CA ARG A 92 -3.65 1.10 8.27
C ARG A 92 -3.90 -0.41 8.13
N PRO A 93 -4.20 -1.12 9.22
CA PRO A 93 -4.52 -2.55 9.18
C PRO A 93 -5.59 -2.91 8.14
N MET A 94 -6.73 -2.19 8.15
CA MET A 94 -7.83 -2.40 7.19
C MET A 94 -7.51 -2.03 5.74
N GLU A 95 -6.36 -1.39 5.49
CA GLU A 95 -5.91 -1.03 4.14
C GLU A 95 -4.90 -2.06 3.60
N TRP A 96 -4.51 -3.06 4.40
CA TRP A 96 -3.76 -4.21 3.93
C TRP A 96 -4.72 -5.33 3.53
N ASP A 97 -4.38 -6.00 2.44
CA ASP A 97 -4.85 -7.36 2.19
C ASP A 97 -4.00 -8.32 3.04
N ASP A 98 -4.65 -9.21 3.78
CA ASP A 98 -3.99 -10.16 4.68
C ASP A 98 -3.04 -11.10 3.91
N ASP A 99 -3.39 -11.47 2.67
CA ASP A 99 -2.57 -12.33 1.81
C ASP A 99 -1.29 -11.63 1.34
N TRP A 100 -1.22 -10.29 1.49
CA TRP A 100 -0.11 -9.48 1.01
C TRP A 100 0.90 -9.10 2.10
N LEU A 101 0.52 -9.24 3.37
CA LEU A 101 1.34 -8.80 4.49
C LEU A 101 2.72 -9.47 4.49
N ASP A 102 2.83 -10.73 4.12
CA ASP A 102 4.08 -11.50 4.21
C ASP A 102 4.87 -11.60 2.89
N LEU A 103 4.33 -11.11 1.78
CA LEU A 103 4.99 -11.15 0.47
C LEU A 103 6.30 -10.35 0.46
N SER A 104 7.32 -10.82 -0.25
CA SER A 104 8.47 -9.95 -0.57
C SER A 104 8.02 -8.72 -1.37
N PRO A 105 8.83 -7.65 -1.44
CA PRO A 105 8.50 -6.46 -2.24
C PRO A 105 8.15 -6.80 -3.69
N ASP A 106 8.93 -7.67 -4.33
CA ASP A 106 8.72 -8.05 -5.73
C ASP A 106 7.46 -8.92 -5.92
N GLU A 107 7.17 -9.83 -4.98
CA GLU A 107 5.94 -10.61 -4.99
C GLU A 107 4.72 -9.72 -4.80
N LEU A 108 4.79 -8.76 -3.88
CA LEU A 108 3.73 -7.80 -3.63
C LEU A 108 3.48 -6.93 -4.88
N GLU A 109 4.53 -6.43 -5.52
CA GLU A 109 4.39 -5.63 -6.74
C GLU A 109 3.71 -6.44 -7.86
N ARG A 110 4.09 -7.71 -8.05
CA ARG A 110 3.44 -8.59 -9.03
C ARG A 110 1.98 -8.88 -8.70
N ALA A 111 1.66 -9.13 -7.42
CA ALA A 111 0.29 -9.38 -6.97
C ALA A 111 -0.61 -8.17 -7.25
N ILE A 112 -0.16 -6.97 -6.86
CA ILE A 112 -0.86 -5.71 -7.12
C ILE A 112 -1.04 -5.48 -8.62
N ALA A 113 0.02 -5.67 -9.42
CA ALA A 113 -0.05 -5.47 -10.86
C ALA A 113 -1.03 -6.44 -11.54
N ALA A 114 -1.06 -7.69 -11.11
CA ALA A 114 -2.01 -8.69 -11.61
C ALA A 114 -3.46 -8.30 -11.29
N GLU A 115 -3.73 -7.83 -10.07
CA GLU A 115 -5.08 -7.40 -9.69
C GLU A 115 -5.52 -6.14 -10.45
N VAL A 116 -4.65 -5.12 -10.55
CA VAL A 116 -4.92 -3.90 -11.31
C VAL A 116 -5.14 -4.17 -12.80
N ALA A 117 -4.48 -5.19 -13.36
CA ALA A 117 -4.66 -5.57 -14.76
C ALA A 117 -6.05 -6.15 -15.04
N LEU A 118 -6.68 -6.79 -14.06
CA LEU A 118 -8.03 -7.33 -14.17
C LEU A 118 -9.11 -6.26 -13.97
N MET A 119 -8.75 -5.11 -13.37
CA MET A 119 -9.71 -4.05 -13.08
C MET A 119 -10.22 -3.32 -14.33
N ASP A 120 -11.54 -3.15 -14.37
CA ASP A 120 -12.22 -2.33 -15.36
C ASP A 120 -12.10 -0.83 -15.03
N ARG A 121 -12.73 0.01 -15.85
CA ARG A 121 -12.66 1.47 -15.68
C ARG A 121 -13.35 1.95 -14.41
N ASP A 122 -14.47 1.34 -14.04
CA ASP A 122 -15.31 1.78 -12.92
C ASP A 122 -14.69 1.34 -11.59
N GLU A 123 -14.09 0.14 -11.55
CA GLU A 123 -13.27 -0.33 -10.43
C GLU A 123 -12.05 0.57 -10.19
N LEU A 124 -11.30 0.89 -11.26
CA LEU A 124 -10.17 1.81 -11.17
C LEU A 124 -10.60 3.21 -10.69
N LEU A 125 -11.76 3.69 -11.14
CA LEU A 125 -12.33 4.95 -10.69
C LEU A 125 -12.75 4.88 -9.21
N ALA A 126 -13.32 3.77 -8.76
CA ALA A 126 -13.72 3.55 -7.37
C ALA A 126 -12.49 3.60 -6.45
N CYS A 127 -11.40 2.88 -6.77
CA CYS A 127 -10.14 2.96 -6.04
C CYS A 127 -9.55 4.38 -6.04
N ASN A 128 -9.57 5.06 -7.19
CA ASN A 128 -9.09 6.44 -7.27
C ASN A 128 -9.91 7.39 -6.37
N ARG A 129 -11.24 7.21 -6.29
CA ARG A 129 -12.11 7.96 -5.39
C ARG A 129 -11.84 7.61 -3.93
N ALA A 130 -11.68 6.33 -3.59
CA ALA A 130 -11.38 5.91 -2.24
C ALA A 130 -10.09 6.57 -1.70
N ARG A 131 -9.05 6.62 -2.53
CA ARG A 131 -7.80 7.32 -2.21
C ARG A 131 -8.00 8.82 -2.01
N LEU A 132 -8.70 9.49 -2.91
CA LEU A 132 -8.85 10.96 -2.89
C LEU A 132 -9.83 11.46 -1.84
N THR A 133 -10.91 10.72 -1.60
CA THR A 133 -12.02 11.12 -0.73
C THR A 133 -11.84 10.59 0.70
N TYR A 134 -11.42 9.34 0.85
CA TYR A 134 -11.31 8.68 2.16
C TYR A 134 -9.88 8.52 2.66
N GLY A 135 -8.89 8.98 1.87
CA GLY A 135 -7.48 8.88 2.22
C GLY A 135 -6.99 7.44 2.28
N ASP A 136 -7.60 6.54 1.49
CA ASP A 136 -7.19 5.14 1.37
C ASP A 136 -5.73 5.07 0.90
N ARG A 137 -4.90 4.44 1.73
CA ARG A 137 -3.45 4.26 1.49
C ARG A 137 -3.10 2.82 1.12
N SER A 138 -4.08 1.96 0.85
CA SER A 138 -3.82 0.59 0.43
C SER A 138 -2.91 0.55 -0.81
N PRO A 139 -2.01 -0.45 -0.91
CA PRO A 139 -1.17 -0.61 -2.09
C PRO A 139 -1.99 -0.70 -3.38
N LEU A 140 -3.15 -1.38 -3.30
CA LEU A 140 -4.08 -1.52 -4.42
C LEU A 140 -4.67 -0.17 -4.84
N ALA A 141 -5.20 0.63 -3.92
CA ALA A 141 -5.77 1.94 -4.26
C ALA A 141 -4.75 2.89 -4.88
N LEU A 142 -3.50 2.85 -4.40
CA LEU A 142 -2.39 3.62 -4.97
C LEU A 142 -2.09 3.21 -6.42
N ALA A 143 -1.96 1.91 -6.68
CA ALA A 143 -1.66 1.39 -8.01
C ALA A 143 -2.83 1.58 -8.99
N ALA A 144 -4.06 1.26 -8.57
CA ALA A 144 -5.27 1.47 -9.34
C ALA A 144 -5.50 2.94 -9.70
N SER A 145 -5.24 3.88 -8.76
CA SER A 145 -5.32 5.31 -9.04
C SER A 145 -4.32 5.77 -10.10
N ARG A 146 -3.08 5.26 -10.07
CA ARG A 146 -2.08 5.54 -11.12
C ARG A 146 -2.53 5.01 -12.47
N GLU A 147 -3.05 3.79 -12.50
CA GLU A 147 -3.54 3.15 -13.72
C GLU A 147 -4.75 3.89 -14.30
N PHE A 148 -5.71 4.30 -13.47
CA PHE A 148 -6.83 5.14 -13.86
C PHE A 148 -6.36 6.41 -14.56
N MET A 149 -5.41 7.13 -13.95
CA MET A 149 -4.88 8.38 -14.49
C MET A 149 -4.12 8.16 -15.79
N ARG A 150 -3.39 7.04 -15.92
CA ARG A 150 -2.71 6.64 -17.15
C ARG A 150 -3.71 6.40 -18.28
N ARG A 151 -4.74 5.56 -18.05
CA ARG A 151 -5.80 5.27 -19.04
C ARG A 151 -6.56 6.53 -19.43
N LYS A 152 -6.94 7.38 -18.47
CA LYS A 152 -7.61 8.66 -18.71
C LYS A 152 -6.78 9.59 -19.59
N SER A 153 -5.48 9.70 -19.31
CA SER A 153 -4.56 10.55 -20.09
C SER A 153 -4.37 10.02 -21.51
N ALA A 154 -4.26 8.71 -21.69
CA ALA A 154 -4.16 8.08 -23.00
C ALA A 154 -5.43 8.30 -23.85
N ALA A 155 -6.62 8.10 -23.26
CA ALA A 155 -7.89 8.34 -23.93
C ALA A 155 -8.05 9.80 -24.38
N ARG A 156 -7.65 10.76 -23.54
CA ARG A 156 -7.67 12.18 -23.88
C ARG A 156 -6.77 12.49 -25.08
N ARG A 157 -5.53 12.00 -25.08
CA ARG A 157 -4.58 12.20 -26.19
C ARG A 157 -5.10 11.60 -27.49
N GLU A 158 -5.73 10.44 -27.43
CA GLU A 158 -6.34 9.80 -28.59
C GLU A 158 -7.51 10.61 -29.14
N GLN A 159 -8.37 11.15 -28.28
CA GLN A 159 -9.46 12.02 -28.69
C GLN A 159 -8.95 13.31 -29.37
N GLU A 160 -7.92 13.94 -28.80
CA GLU A 160 -7.27 15.11 -29.39
C GLU A 160 -6.65 14.78 -30.77
N ARG A 161 -5.98 13.64 -30.90
CA ARG A 161 -5.42 13.16 -32.18
C ARG A 161 -6.51 12.95 -33.24
N ARG A 162 -7.61 12.29 -32.88
CA ARG A 162 -8.76 12.09 -33.79
C ARG A 162 -9.39 13.41 -34.21
N HIS A 163 -9.54 14.35 -33.28
CA HIS A 163 -10.07 15.67 -33.57
C HIS A 163 -9.19 16.44 -34.57
N LEU A 164 -7.87 16.43 -34.37
CA LEU A 164 -6.92 17.07 -35.28
C LEU A 164 -6.90 16.41 -36.66
N ALA A 165 -6.92 15.07 -36.72
CA ALA A 165 -6.99 14.34 -37.99
C ALA A 165 -8.26 14.69 -38.78
N ARG A 166 -9.41 14.77 -38.10
CA ARG A 166 -10.68 15.20 -38.71
C ARG A 166 -10.60 16.62 -39.26
N ARG A 167 -10.10 17.58 -38.48
CA ARG A 167 -9.94 18.98 -38.93
C ARG A 167 -8.99 19.12 -40.12
N ARG A 168 -7.94 18.29 -40.17
CA ARG A 168 -7.01 18.25 -41.29
C ARG A 168 -7.69 17.73 -42.56
N ALA A 169 -8.43 16.62 -42.46
CA ALA A 169 -9.18 16.07 -43.58
C ALA A 169 -10.24 17.06 -44.12
N GLU A 170 -10.97 17.75 -43.23
CA GLU A 170 -11.93 18.79 -43.60
C GLU A 170 -11.26 19.95 -44.36
N ARG A 171 -10.05 20.38 -43.94
CA ARG A 171 -9.27 21.40 -44.66
C ARG A 171 -8.78 20.94 -46.03
N GLU A 172 -8.30 19.71 -46.13
CA GLU A 172 -7.84 19.13 -47.41
C GLU A 172 -9.00 19.00 -48.41
N GLN A 173 -10.19 18.60 -47.95
CA GLN A 173 -11.41 18.56 -48.77
C GLN A 173 -11.84 19.94 -49.26
N LEU A 174 -11.84 20.95 -48.38
CA LEU A 174 -12.16 22.33 -48.77
C LEU A 174 -11.18 22.88 -49.80
N ALA A 175 -9.89 22.54 -49.69
CA ALA A 175 -8.88 22.94 -50.65
C ALA A 175 -9.00 22.24 -52.01
N GLN A 176 -9.58 21.03 -52.07
CA GLN A 176 -9.86 20.31 -53.31
C GLN A 176 -11.15 20.75 -54.00
N ALA A 177 -12.06 21.37 -53.25
CA ALA A 177 -13.34 21.86 -53.76
C ALA A 177 -13.32 23.33 -54.23
N ALA A 178 -12.17 24.02 -54.07
CA ALA A 178 -11.92 25.40 -54.49
C ALA A 178 -11.02 25.42 -55.73
#